data_AF-A0A8S0G0N2-F1
#
_entry.id   AF-A0A8S0G0N2-F1
#
_cell.length_a   1.000
_cell.length_b   1.000
_cell.length_c   1.000
_cell.angle_alpha   90.00
_cell.angle_beta   90.00
_cell.angle_gamma   90.00
#
_symmetry.space_group_name_H-M   'P 1'
#
loop_
_entity.id
_entity.type
_entity.pdbx_description
1 polymer ?
#
loop_
_entity_poly.entity_id
_entity_poly.type
_entity_poly.pdbx_seq_one_letter_code
_entity_poly.pdbx_strand_id
1 'polypeptide(L)'
;MQRSLAEKHAIASAAASMVKAGDSVVLDAGTTMIELARQITHLPLRVITSDLHIALFLAEFKQIEVTIIGGRIDDSSQSCIGEHGRKLLQNTWPDVAFLSCNSWDLEKGITAPTEEKAALKRDLIAHASRKILLADSSKYGSWSLTLISRILMN
;
A
#
# COMPACT_ATOMS: atom_id res chain seq x y z
N MET A 1 -9.08 20.65 0.66
CA MET A 1 -9.69 19.37 1.12
C MET A 1 -10.44 18.64 -0.01
N GLN A 2 -11.37 19.27 -0.73
CA GLN A 2 -12.11 18.65 -1.86
C GLN A 2 -11.25 18.22 -3.06
N ARG A 3 -10.27 19.04 -3.50
CA ARG A 3 -9.41 18.71 -4.66
C ARG A 3 -8.58 17.44 -4.47
N SER A 4 -7.99 17.29 -3.29
CA SER A 4 -7.23 16.08 -2.93
C SER A 4 -8.11 14.82 -2.90
N LEU A 5 -9.40 14.94 -2.58
CA LEU A 5 -10.32 13.80 -2.59
C LEU A 5 -10.61 13.30 -4.01
N ALA A 6 -10.86 14.21 -4.96
CA ALA A 6 -11.07 13.86 -6.36
C ALA A 6 -9.83 13.20 -6.98
N GLU A 7 -8.64 13.74 -6.70
CA GLU A 7 -7.36 13.16 -7.15
C GLU A 7 -7.16 11.75 -6.59
N LYS A 8 -7.39 11.54 -5.29
CA LYS A 8 -7.32 10.21 -4.66
C LYS A 8 -8.32 9.24 -5.26
N HIS A 9 -9.54 9.67 -5.52
CA HIS A 9 -10.56 8.83 -6.15
C HIS A 9 -10.16 8.43 -7.58
N ALA A 10 -9.64 9.36 -8.37
CA ALA A 10 -9.16 9.07 -9.72
C ALA A 10 -7.99 8.08 -9.73
N ILE A 11 -7.02 8.27 -8.84
CA ILE A 11 -5.88 7.36 -8.66
C ILE A 11 -6.37 5.98 -8.23
N ALA A 12 -7.27 5.91 -7.24
CA ALA A 12 -7.85 4.66 -6.76
C ALA A 12 -8.65 3.93 -7.84
N SER A 13 -9.36 4.66 -8.71
CA SER A 13 -10.11 4.08 -9.83
C SER A 13 -9.20 3.48 -10.90
N ALA A 14 -8.13 4.20 -11.27
CA ALA A 14 -7.12 3.65 -12.16
C ALA A 14 -6.46 2.40 -11.56
N ALA A 15 -6.13 2.44 -10.27
CA ALA A 15 -5.55 1.30 -9.55
C ALA A 15 -6.50 0.09 -9.46
N ALA A 16 -7.80 0.32 -9.22
CA ALA A 16 -8.81 -0.72 -9.14
C ALA A 16 -8.93 -1.50 -10.46
N SER A 17 -8.79 -0.83 -11.61
CA SER A 17 -8.80 -1.50 -12.93
C SER A 17 -7.63 -2.47 -13.14
N MET A 18 -6.60 -2.40 -12.30
CA MET A 18 -5.44 -3.28 -12.36
C MET A 18 -5.61 -4.54 -11.49
N VAL A 19 -6.67 -4.62 -10.66
CA VAL A 19 -6.95 -5.78 -9.80
C VAL A 19 -7.84 -6.77 -10.54
N LYS A 20 -7.50 -8.06 -10.45
CA LYS A 20 -8.28 -9.14 -11.05
C LYS A 20 -8.94 -10.01 -9.98
N ALA A 21 -10.07 -10.60 -10.31
CA ALA A 21 -10.68 -11.62 -9.46
C ALA A 21 -9.69 -12.77 -9.20
N GLY A 22 -9.51 -13.14 -7.93
CA GLY A 22 -8.58 -14.17 -7.47
C GLY A 22 -7.19 -13.66 -7.08
N ASP A 23 -6.86 -12.39 -7.36
CA ASP A 23 -5.57 -11.80 -7.01
C ASP A 23 -5.32 -11.86 -5.50
N SER A 24 -4.07 -12.15 -5.15
CA SER A 24 -3.49 -11.83 -3.85
C SER A 24 -2.93 -10.40 -3.89
N VAL A 25 -3.49 -9.53 -3.04
CA VAL A 25 -3.30 -8.08 -3.09
C VAL A 25 -2.66 -7.59 -1.80
N VAL A 26 -1.51 -6.93 -1.89
CA VAL A 26 -0.97 -6.15 -0.77
C VAL A 26 -1.45 -4.70 -0.86
N LEU A 27 -2.04 -4.20 0.22
CA LEU A 27 -2.43 -2.79 0.39
C LEU A 27 -1.64 -2.18 1.54
N ASP A 28 -0.76 -1.23 1.22
CA ASP A 28 -0.07 -0.38 2.19
C ASP A 28 -1.06 0.53 2.96
N ALA A 29 -0.59 1.18 4.02
CA ALA A 29 -1.40 2.15 4.74
C ALA A 29 -1.56 3.47 3.99
N GLY A 30 -2.73 4.09 4.13
CA GLY A 30 -2.94 5.45 3.66
C GLY A 30 -4.31 5.74 3.04
N THR A 31 -4.62 7.04 2.98
CA THR A 31 -5.96 7.50 2.56
C THR A 31 -6.30 7.18 1.10
N THR A 32 -5.32 7.09 0.19
CA THR A 32 -5.61 6.64 -1.19
C THR A 32 -5.86 5.12 -1.24
N MET A 33 -5.25 4.36 -0.33
CA MET A 33 -5.38 2.90 -0.27
C MET A 33 -6.76 2.48 0.22
N ILE A 34 -7.34 3.19 1.19
CA ILE A 34 -8.73 2.92 1.60
C ILE A 34 -9.74 3.26 0.47
N GLU A 35 -9.49 4.30 -0.35
CA GLU A 35 -10.33 4.56 -1.53
C GLU A 35 -10.21 3.45 -2.57
N LEU A 36 -9.02 2.87 -2.77
CA LEU A 36 -8.85 1.68 -3.62
C LEU A 36 -9.61 0.48 -3.03
N ALA A 37 -9.46 0.21 -1.73
CA ALA A 37 -10.13 -0.88 -1.05
C ALA A 37 -11.66 -0.85 -1.26
N ARG A 38 -12.28 0.35 -1.20
CA ARG A 38 -13.71 0.55 -1.46
C ARG A 38 -14.15 0.17 -2.87
N GLN A 39 -13.26 0.31 -3.86
CA GLN A 39 -13.60 0.09 -5.27
C GLN A 39 -13.44 -1.36 -5.71
N ILE A 40 -12.72 -2.18 -4.95
CA ILE A 40 -12.42 -3.58 -5.29
C ILE A 40 -13.25 -4.61 -4.51
N THR A 41 -14.21 -4.14 -3.70
CA THR A 41 -15.03 -4.99 -2.81
C THR A 41 -15.86 -6.05 -3.53
N HIS A 42 -16.17 -5.85 -4.82
CA HIS A 42 -16.95 -6.76 -5.64
C HIS A 42 -16.15 -7.98 -6.15
N LEU A 43 -14.83 -7.99 -5.98
CA LEU A 43 -13.95 -9.07 -6.44
C LEU A 43 -13.67 -10.08 -5.32
N PRO A 44 -13.55 -11.38 -5.64
CA PRO A 44 -12.99 -12.35 -4.71
C PRO A 44 -11.48 -12.15 -4.62
N LEU A 45 -10.93 -11.88 -3.43
CA LEU A 45 -9.52 -11.49 -3.26
C LEU A 45 -8.93 -12.10 -1.98
N ARG A 46 -7.59 -12.19 -1.95
CA ARG A 46 -6.81 -12.41 -0.72
C ARG A 46 -6.01 -11.15 -0.44
N VAL A 47 -6.40 -10.38 0.57
CA VAL A 47 -5.80 -9.07 0.86
C VAL A 47 -4.88 -9.17 2.06
N ILE A 48 -3.65 -8.68 1.91
CA ILE A 48 -2.71 -8.45 3.00
C ILE A 48 -2.56 -6.94 3.19
N THR A 49 -2.75 -6.44 4.41
CA THR A 49 -2.61 -4.99 4.68
C THR A 49 -1.93 -4.70 6.00
N SER A 50 -1.28 -3.53 6.08
CA SER A 50 -0.79 -2.96 7.34
C SER A 50 -1.79 -2.05 8.03
N ASP A 51 -2.85 -1.63 7.35
CA ASP A 51 -3.76 -0.57 7.81
C ASP A 51 -4.96 -1.16 8.54
N LEU A 52 -5.19 -0.72 9.79
CA LEU A 52 -6.30 -1.24 10.60
C LEU A 52 -7.66 -0.91 9.99
N HIS A 53 -7.81 0.26 9.38
CA HIS A 53 -9.07 0.66 8.77
C HIS A 53 -9.38 -0.15 7.52
N ILE A 54 -8.36 -0.41 6.67
CA ILE A 54 -8.53 -1.26 5.49
C ILE A 54 -8.87 -2.69 5.91
N ALA A 55 -8.16 -3.22 6.91
CA ALA A 55 -8.40 -4.58 7.39
C ALA A 55 -9.83 -4.76 7.90
N LEU A 56 -10.29 -3.86 8.78
CA LEU A 56 -11.63 -3.92 9.35
C LEU A 56 -12.72 -3.70 8.30
N PHE A 57 -12.53 -2.75 7.39
CA PHE A 57 -13.49 -2.49 6.31
C PHE A 57 -13.63 -3.69 5.38
N LEU A 58 -12.52 -4.28 4.91
CA LEU A 58 -12.57 -5.39 3.97
C LEU A 58 -13.06 -6.70 4.61
N ALA A 59 -12.90 -6.87 5.93
CA ALA A 59 -13.40 -8.03 6.65
C ALA A 59 -14.94 -8.15 6.66
N GLU A 60 -15.67 -7.09 6.31
CA GLU A 60 -17.13 -7.12 6.16
C GLU A 60 -17.58 -7.83 4.87
N PHE A 61 -16.66 -8.12 3.93
CA PHE A 61 -16.97 -8.68 2.62
C PHE A 61 -16.54 -10.15 2.54
N LYS A 62 -17.51 -11.08 2.49
CA LYS A 62 -17.28 -12.53 2.57
C LYS A 62 -16.40 -13.13 1.46
N GLN A 63 -16.35 -12.48 0.30
CA GLN A 63 -15.52 -12.89 -0.83
C GLN A 63 -14.05 -12.45 -0.71
N ILE A 64 -13.71 -11.65 0.31
CA ILE A 64 -12.36 -11.17 0.55
C ILE A 64 -11.80 -11.84 1.80
N GLU A 65 -10.75 -12.63 1.64
CA GLU A 65 -9.93 -13.09 2.75
C GLU A 65 -8.97 -11.97 3.15
N VAL A 66 -8.96 -11.57 4.42
CA VAL A 66 -8.13 -10.46 4.90
C VAL A 66 -7.11 -10.96 5.91
N THR A 67 -5.84 -10.67 5.65
CA THR A 67 -4.73 -10.83 6.59
C THR A 67 -4.16 -9.46 6.95
N ILE A 68 -4.03 -9.18 8.25
CA ILE A 68 -3.29 -8.02 8.74
C ILE A 68 -1.91 -8.47 9.21
N ILE A 69 -0.85 -7.76 8.82
CA ILE A 69 0.53 -8.15 9.14
C ILE A 69 0.81 -8.19 10.67
N GLY A 70 -0.02 -7.54 11.50
CA GLY A 70 0.15 -7.55 12.96
C GLY A 70 1.43 -6.84 13.44
N GLY A 71 1.66 -6.81 14.75
CA GLY A 71 2.76 -6.07 15.38
C GLY A 71 2.30 -4.86 16.20
N ARG A 72 3.20 -3.91 16.43
CA ARG A 72 2.88 -2.67 17.16
C ARG A 72 2.06 -1.75 16.27
N ILE A 73 1.12 -1.01 16.85
CA ILE A 73 0.36 0.02 16.12
C ILE A 73 1.17 1.33 16.12
N ASP A 74 1.38 1.91 14.93
CA ASP A 74 1.85 3.28 14.77
C ASP A 74 0.65 4.23 14.94
N ASP A 75 0.61 4.98 16.04
CA ASP A 75 -0.48 5.91 16.34
C ASP A 75 -0.69 6.94 15.22
N SER A 76 0.39 7.34 14.55
CA SER A 76 0.35 8.39 13.52
C SER A 76 -0.35 7.96 12.23
N SER A 77 -0.35 6.67 11.91
CA SER A 77 -0.95 6.12 10.69
C SER A 77 -2.02 5.06 10.94
N GLN A 78 -2.27 4.67 12.20
CA GLN A 78 -3.17 3.58 12.57
C GLN A 78 -2.86 2.29 11.80
N SER A 79 -1.58 1.97 11.70
CA SER A 79 -1.07 0.83 10.93
C SER A 79 -0.12 -0.02 11.75
N CYS A 80 -0.12 -1.32 11.50
CA CYS A 80 0.81 -2.27 12.08
C CYS A 80 2.23 -2.07 11.54
N ILE A 81 3.20 -2.04 12.45
CA ILE A 81 4.64 -1.93 12.20
C ILE A 81 5.43 -2.89 13.09
N GLY A 82 6.71 -3.06 12.77
CA GLY A 82 7.65 -3.86 13.54
C GLY A 82 7.90 -5.25 12.96
N GLU A 83 8.89 -5.94 13.53
CA GLU A 83 9.51 -7.11 12.93
C GLU A 83 8.57 -8.32 12.79
N HIS A 84 7.59 -8.47 13.70
CA HIS A 84 6.68 -9.62 13.66
C HIS A 84 5.89 -9.69 12.35
N GLY A 85 5.30 -8.57 11.93
CA GLY A 85 4.55 -8.51 10.67
C GLY A 85 5.42 -8.55 9.43
N ARG A 86 6.66 -8.07 9.52
CA ARG A 86 7.63 -8.13 8.42
C ARG A 86 8.02 -9.57 8.09
N LYS A 87 8.11 -10.47 9.08
CA LYS A 87 8.38 -11.90 8.86
C LYS A 87 7.30 -12.63 8.07
N LEU A 88 6.04 -12.22 8.21
CA LEU A 88 4.96 -12.73 7.36
C LEU A 88 5.24 -12.41 5.89
N LEU A 89 5.61 -11.16 5.60
CA LEU A 89 5.83 -10.68 4.23
C LEU A 89 6.97 -11.41 3.51
N GLN A 90 7.99 -11.86 4.24
CA GLN A 90 9.12 -12.64 3.69
C GLN A 90 8.72 -13.98 3.06
N ASN A 91 7.53 -14.50 3.39
CA ASN A 91 7.03 -15.78 2.88
C ASN A 91 5.72 -15.61 2.08
N THR A 92 5.51 -14.42 1.50
CA THR A 92 4.32 -14.10 0.70
C THR A 92 4.72 -13.66 -0.70
N TRP A 93 4.00 -14.14 -1.71
CA TRP A 93 4.21 -13.80 -3.13
C TRP A 93 2.94 -13.24 -3.74
N PRO A 94 2.60 -11.96 -3.46
CA PRO A 94 1.37 -11.36 -3.94
C PRO A 94 1.39 -11.13 -5.46
N ASP A 95 0.22 -11.24 -6.07
CA ASP A 95 0.01 -10.94 -7.49
C ASP A 95 0.20 -9.44 -7.78
N VAL A 96 -0.16 -8.59 -6.82
CA VAL A 96 0.00 -7.14 -6.90
C VAL A 96 0.17 -6.52 -5.52
N ALA A 97 1.11 -5.56 -5.41
CA ALA A 97 1.27 -4.72 -4.25
C ALA A 97 1.07 -3.24 -4.62
N PHE A 98 0.18 -2.58 -3.89
CA PHE A 98 -0.05 -1.14 -3.99
C PHE A 98 0.64 -0.44 -2.82
N LEU A 99 1.59 0.43 -3.16
CA LEU A 99 2.41 1.18 -2.21
C LEU A 99 1.98 2.65 -2.16
N SER A 100 1.94 3.22 -0.95
CA SER A 100 1.70 4.65 -0.73
C SER A 100 3.01 5.37 -0.39
N CYS A 101 3.08 6.68 -0.66
CA CYS A 101 4.25 7.48 -0.28
C CYS A 101 3.89 8.88 0.20
N ASN A 102 4.79 9.45 1.02
CA ASN A 102 4.75 10.87 1.38
C ASN A 102 5.52 11.75 0.41
N SER A 103 6.51 11.18 -0.28
CA SER A 103 7.42 11.88 -1.16
C SER A 103 8.06 10.87 -2.12
N TRP A 104 8.25 11.30 -3.37
CA TRP A 104 8.99 10.56 -4.37
C TRP A 104 9.63 11.50 -5.39
N ASP A 105 10.72 11.04 -5.98
CA ASP A 105 11.50 11.77 -6.98
C ASP A 105 12.08 10.78 -8.00
N LEU A 106 12.32 11.23 -9.24
CA LEU A 106 12.86 10.37 -10.30
C LEU A 106 14.29 9.93 -10.02
N GLU A 107 15.12 10.80 -9.46
CA GLU A 107 16.51 10.49 -9.13
C GLU A 107 16.59 9.75 -7.79
N LYS A 108 15.93 10.26 -6.75
CA LYS A 108 16.03 9.71 -5.38
C LYS A 108 15.12 8.50 -5.15
N GLY A 109 14.11 8.27 -5.99
CA GLY A 109 13.14 7.19 -5.83
C GLY A 109 12.05 7.50 -4.81
N ILE A 110 11.39 6.45 -4.33
CA ILE A 110 10.33 6.51 -3.32
C ILE A 110 11.00 6.48 -1.95
N THR A 111 10.65 7.41 -1.07
CA THR A 111 11.34 7.57 0.23
C THR A 111 10.39 7.67 1.41
N ALA A 112 10.90 7.42 2.62
CA ALA A 112 10.18 7.49 3.88
C ALA A 112 10.99 8.26 4.94
N PRO A 113 10.32 8.83 5.96
CA PRO A 113 10.97 9.62 7.00
C PRO A 113 11.81 8.79 7.98
N THR A 114 11.55 7.49 8.11
CA THR A 114 12.23 6.60 9.06
C THR A 114 12.60 5.27 8.43
N GLU A 115 13.65 4.63 8.95
CA GLU A 115 14.05 3.28 8.53
C GLU A 115 12.95 2.26 8.77
N GLU A 116 12.22 2.33 9.89
CA GLU A 116 11.14 1.38 10.19
C GLU A 116 10.02 1.44 9.15
N LYS A 117 9.59 2.65 8.73
CA LYS A 117 8.57 2.82 7.67
C LYS A 117 9.11 2.37 6.31
N ALA A 118 10.37 2.68 6.02
CA ALA A 118 10.97 2.26 4.76
C ALA A 118 11.11 0.73 4.67
N ALA A 119 11.57 0.09 5.74
CA ALA A 119 11.79 -1.35 5.82
C ALA A 119 10.49 -2.13 5.65
N LEU A 120 9.40 -1.71 6.32
CA LEU A 120 8.08 -2.31 6.11
C LEU A 120 7.64 -2.18 4.65
N LYS A 121 7.75 -0.98 4.06
CA LYS A 121 7.34 -0.74 2.67
C LYS A 121 8.17 -1.51 1.65
N ARG A 122 9.46 -1.74 1.91
CA ARG A 122 10.31 -2.63 1.11
C ARG A 122 9.77 -4.06 1.15
N ASP A 123 9.41 -4.56 2.33
CA ASP A 123 8.90 -5.93 2.49
C ASP A 123 7.52 -6.10 1.84
N LEU A 124 6.64 -5.09 1.93
CA LEU A 124 5.31 -5.10 1.29
C LEU A 124 5.40 -5.31 -0.22
N ILE A 125 6.47 -4.84 -0.87
CA ILE A 125 6.63 -4.91 -2.33
C ILE A 125 7.69 -5.93 -2.77
N ALA A 126 8.41 -6.59 -1.85
CA ALA A 126 9.62 -7.34 -2.17
C ALA A 126 9.37 -8.43 -3.22
N HIS A 127 8.35 -9.25 -2.97
CA HIS A 127 8.02 -10.45 -3.74
C HIS A 127 6.79 -10.28 -4.65
N ALA A 128 6.25 -9.07 -4.75
CA ALA A 128 5.08 -8.81 -5.57
C ALA A 128 5.40 -8.91 -7.07
N SER A 129 4.56 -9.63 -7.82
CA SER A 129 4.70 -9.75 -9.28
C SER A 129 4.52 -8.39 -9.98
N ARG A 130 3.62 -7.55 -9.44
CA ARG A 130 3.39 -6.17 -9.90
C ARG A 130 3.48 -5.23 -8.72
N LYS A 131 4.23 -4.14 -8.88
CA LYS A 131 4.49 -3.13 -7.83
C LYS A 131 3.97 -1.80 -8.34
N ILE A 132 2.96 -1.25 -7.68
CA ILE A 132 2.25 -0.06 -8.16
C ILE A 132 2.31 1.01 -7.08
N LEU A 133 2.91 2.16 -7.39
CA LEU A 133 2.90 3.32 -6.52
C LEU A 133 1.61 4.13 -6.75
N LEU A 134 0.86 4.38 -5.69
CA LEU A 134 -0.25 5.34 -5.70
C LEU A 134 0.20 6.65 -5.05
N ALA A 135 0.40 7.67 -5.88
CA ALA A 135 0.83 8.99 -5.45
C ALA A 135 0.15 10.08 -6.28
N ASP A 136 -0.31 11.13 -5.62
CA ASP A 136 -0.75 12.34 -6.31
C ASP A 136 0.46 13.23 -6.67
N SER A 137 0.21 14.22 -7.54
CA SER A 137 1.25 15.12 -8.03
C SER A 137 1.91 15.97 -6.94
N SER A 138 1.25 16.19 -5.79
CA SER A 138 1.83 16.96 -4.67
C SER A 138 2.96 16.22 -3.95
N LYS A 139 3.11 14.92 -4.20
CA LYS A 139 4.16 14.06 -3.61
C LYS A 139 5.44 14.03 -4.43
N TYR A 140 5.41 14.54 -5.66
CA TYR A 140 6.55 14.53 -6.59
C TYR A 140 7.57 15.62 -6.28
N GLY A 141 8.84 15.37 -6.59
CA GLY A 141 9.93 16.36 -6.50
C GLY A 141 10.42 16.61 -5.08
N SER A 142 10.15 15.69 -4.16
CA SER A 142 10.61 15.75 -2.77
C SER A 142 11.10 14.39 -2.31
N TRP A 143 11.94 14.36 -1.27
CA TRP A 143 12.45 13.13 -0.68
C TRP A 143 12.55 13.22 0.84
N SER A 144 12.65 12.07 1.46
CA SER A 144 12.87 11.87 2.89
C SER A 144 14.18 11.09 3.14
N LEU A 145 14.50 10.86 4.41
CA LEU A 145 15.80 10.35 4.83
C LEU A 145 16.13 8.96 4.26
N THR A 146 15.14 8.08 4.14
CA THR A 146 15.38 6.66 3.84
C THR A 146 14.74 6.23 2.52
N LEU A 147 15.51 5.55 1.67
CA LEU A 147 15.05 4.97 0.40
C LEU A 147 14.16 3.74 0.63
N ILE A 148 13.02 3.67 -0.05
CA ILE A 148 12.19 2.46 -0.16
C ILE A 148 12.56 1.70 -1.44
N SER A 149 12.38 2.34 -2.60
CA SER A 149 12.63 1.73 -3.91
C SER A 149 13.04 2.78 -4.92
N ARG A 150 13.91 2.40 -5.86
CA ARG A 150 14.15 3.19 -7.07
C ARG A 150 12.96 3.05 -8.02
N ILE A 151 12.75 4.06 -8.85
CA ILE A 151 11.81 4.01 -9.97
C ILE A 151 12.66 3.70 -11.21
N LEU A 152 12.46 2.53 -11.80
CA LEU A 152 13.11 2.18 -13.05
C LEU A 152 12.23 2.67 -14.19
N MET A 153 12.75 3.59 -14.99
CA MET A 153 12.12 3.98 -16.26
C MET A 153 12.54 2.94 -17.29
N ASN A 154 11.65 2.00 -17.58
CA ASN A 154 11.81 1.03 -18.66
C ASN A 154 11.04 1.52 -19.89
#